data_AF-V4PML8-F1
#
_entry.id   AF-V4PML8-F1
#
_cell.length_a   1.000
_cell.length_b   1.000
_cell.length_c   1.000
_cell.angle_alpha   90.00
_cell.angle_beta   90.00
_cell.angle_gamma   90.00
#
_symmetry.space_group_name_H-M   'P 1'
#
loop_
_entity.id
_entity.type
_entity.pdbx_description
1 polymer ?
#
loop_
_entity_poly.entity_id
_entity_poly.type
_entity_poly.pdbx_seq_one_letter_code
_entity_poly.pdbx_strand_id
1 'polypeptide(L)'
;LGAFFAGMVMRESKFAHRAAEESLPLRDAFSVLFFVSVGMLFNPMVLVEAPGAVLAVVAIIILGKGLAAAVLVLGFRYPLKTALMVSAGLAQIGEFSFIMAGLGVSLGLLPQEGMNLIVGGALISIAINPFLFNAVDPARNWLGRVAFFRKLETREEPLAELPQVTDERYLKGQVVLVGYGRVGRLIADVLAAQAIPCVVVEENRERVEDLRGEGKPAVYGDASQVEVLLQAHILNAAMLVVATPDLLNVRQMVEAARSVNPAIEIVLRTHSEGEEEFLRKEKLGTIFYGEGELAKGMTAFILERFHAKPAAA
;
A
#
# COMPACT_ATOMS: atom_id res chain seq x y z
N LEU A 1 -8.82 1.68 -22.37
CA LEU A 1 -7.93 1.01 -23.37
C LEU A 1 -6.62 1.74 -23.56
N GLY A 2 -6.62 3.04 -23.88
CA GLY A 2 -5.41 3.85 -24.03
C GLY A 2 -4.49 3.83 -22.81
N ALA A 3 -5.02 4.01 -21.60
CA ALA A 3 -4.22 3.96 -20.37
C ALA A 3 -3.65 2.55 -20.05
N PHE A 4 -4.37 1.49 -20.39
CA PHE A 4 -3.90 0.10 -20.20
C PHE A 4 -2.81 -0.26 -21.22
N PHE A 5 -2.99 0.09 -22.49
CA PHE A 5 -1.97 -0.08 -23.53
C PHE A 5 -0.74 0.80 -23.28
N ALA A 6 -0.93 2.07 -22.93
CA ALA A 6 0.15 2.96 -22.56
C ALA A 6 0.92 2.43 -21.34
N GLY A 7 0.22 1.92 -20.32
CA GLY A 7 0.83 1.31 -19.14
C GLY A 7 1.63 0.05 -19.44
N MET A 8 1.15 -0.83 -20.33
CA MET A 8 1.91 -2.01 -20.76
C MET A 8 3.17 -1.63 -21.54
N VAL A 9 3.09 -0.62 -22.42
CA VAL A 9 4.23 -0.12 -23.21
C VAL A 9 5.24 0.65 -22.34
N MET A 10 4.79 1.40 -21.34
CA MET A 10 5.67 2.15 -20.43
C MET A 10 6.46 1.25 -19.47
N ARG A 11 5.96 0.05 -19.14
CA ARG A 11 6.58 -0.86 -18.17
C ARG A 11 7.99 -1.34 -18.57
N GLU A 12 8.38 -1.19 -19.84
CA GLU A 12 9.68 -1.63 -20.36
C GLU A 12 10.76 -0.53 -20.41
N SER A 13 10.45 0.72 -20.03
CA SER A 13 11.36 1.86 -20.23
C SER A 13 11.93 2.42 -18.92
N LYS A 14 13.24 2.73 -18.91
CA LYS A 14 13.92 3.48 -17.84
C LYS A 14 13.39 4.92 -17.64
N PHE A 15 12.51 5.40 -18.54
CA PHE A 15 11.84 6.69 -18.47
C PHE A 15 10.36 6.60 -18.08
N ALA A 16 9.88 5.43 -17.65
CA ALA A 16 8.47 5.19 -17.30
C ALA A 16 7.91 6.22 -16.31
N HIS A 17 8.73 6.68 -15.36
CA HIS A 17 8.27 7.59 -14.32
C HIS A 17 7.99 9.01 -14.85
N ARG A 18 8.88 9.55 -15.69
CA ARG A 18 8.67 10.86 -16.33
C ARG A 18 7.58 10.82 -17.38
N ALA A 19 7.50 9.74 -18.17
CA ALA A 19 6.45 9.57 -19.16
C ALA A 19 5.06 9.45 -18.50
N ALA A 20 4.97 8.84 -17.31
CA ALA A 20 3.75 8.80 -16.51
C ALA A 20 3.33 10.19 -16.03
N GLU A 21 4.27 10.99 -15.51
CA GLU A 21 4.02 12.36 -15.06
C GLU A 21 3.58 13.28 -16.20
N GLU A 22 4.24 13.20 -17.37
CA GLU A 22 3.87 13.98 -18.56
C GLU A 22 2.52 13.56 -19.17
N SER A 23 2.03 12.35 -18.86
CA SER A 23 0.73 11.87 -19.33
C SER A 23 -0.44 12.24 -18.41
N LEU A 24 -0.18 12.73 -17.18
CA LEU A 24 -1.22 13.14 -16.23
C LEU A 24 -2.18 14.21 -16.81
N PRO A 25 -1.71 15.28 -17.47
CA PRO A 25 -2.61 16.30 -18.03
C PRO A 25 -3.52 15.74 -19.13
N LEU A 26 -3.03 14.80 -19.94
CA LEU A 26 -3.82 14.14 -20.98
C LEU A 26 -4.92 13.27 -20.38
N ARG A 27 -4.59 12.48 -19.35
CA ARG A 27 -5.58 11.69 -18.61
C ARG A 27 -6.71 12.56 -18.08
N ASP A 28 -6.36 13.70 -17.48
CA ASP A 28 -7.35 14.58 -16.87
C ASP A 28 -8.24 15.24 -17.95
N ALA A 29 -7.66 15.67 -19.07
CA ALA A 29 -8.42 16.18 -20.21
C ALA A 29 -9.38 15.14 -20.81
N PHE A 30 -8.92 13.89 -21.00
CA PHE A 30 -9.77 12.80 -21.50
C PHE A 30 -10.84 12.39 -20.50
N SER A 31 -10.56 12.45 -19.20
CA SER A 31 -11.54 12.17 -18.15
C SER A 31 -12.67 13.20 -18.18
N VAL A 32 -12.34 14.49 -18.30
CA VAL A 32 -13.34 15.55 -18.46
C VAL A 32 -14.19 15.32 -19.72
N LEU A 33 -13.55 15.05 -20.86
CA LEU A 33 -14.27 14.78 -22.11
C LEU A 33 -15.22 13.57 -21.99
N PHE A 34 -14.76 12.50 -21.33
CA PHE A 34 -15.55 11.31 -21.06
C PHE A 34 -16.77 11.63 -20.20
N PHE A 35 -16.60 12.30 -19.06
CA PHE A 35 -17.71 12.63 -18.17
C PHE A 35 -18.71 13.61 -18.79
N VAL A 36 -18.25 14.59 -19.58
CA VAL A 36 -19.13 15.46 -20.37
C VAL A 36 -19.93 14.65 -21.38
N SER A 37 -19.29 13.72 -22.09
CA SER A 37 -19.95 12.86 -23.09
C SER A 37 -20.99 11.93 -22.47
N VAL A 38 -20.66 11.29 -21.34
CA VAL A 38 -21.61 10.45 -20.58
C VAL A 38 -22.78 11.30 -20.05
N GLY A 39 -22.50 12.52 -19.58
CA GLY A 39 -23.53 13.46 -19.17
C GLY A 39 -24.50 13.85 -20.30
N MET A 40 -24.01 13.96 -21.54
CA MET A 40 -24.87 14.22 -22.71
C MET A 40 -25.74 13.02 -23.11
N LEU A 41 -25.29 11.79 -22.83
CA LEU A 41 -26.05 10.57 -23.08
C LEU A 41 -27.11 10.31 -22.00
N PHE A 42 -27.00 10.97 -20.86
CA PHE A 42 -27.90 10.79 -19.74
C PHE A 42 -29.23 11.52 -19.98
N ASN A 43 -30.32 10.75 -20.04
CA ASN A 43 -31.67 11.29 -20.05
C ASN A 43 -32.23 11.36 -18.62
N PRO A 44 -32.38 12.56 -18.00
CA PRO A 44 -32.86 12.68 -16.63
C PRO A 44 -34.32 12.24 -16.45
N MET A 45 -35.12 12.15 -17.52
CA MET A 45 -36.49 11.66 -17.43
C MET A 45 -36.58 10.23 -16.91
N VAL A 46 -35.53 9.41 -17.08
CA VAL A 46 -35.50 8.03 -16.60
C VAL A 46 -35.70 7.92 -15.07
N LEU A 47 -35.28 8.94 -14.31
CA LEU A 47 -35.48 8.99 -12.85
C LEU A 47 -36.94 9.22 -12.47
N VAL A 48 -37.70 9.90 -13.31
CA VAL A 48 -39.11 10.23 -13.06
C VAL A 48 -40.01 9.14 -13.63
N GLU A 49 -39.70 8.66 -14.82
CA GLU A 49 -40.51 7.64 -15.53
C GLU A 49 -40.31 6.25 -14.96
N ALA A 50 -39.09 5.90 -14.53
CA ALA A 50 -38.76 4.56 -14.06
C ALA A 50 -37.88 4.56 -12.79
N PRO A 51 -38.28 5.24 -11.70
CA PRO A 51 -37.48 5.33 -10.48
C PRO A 51 -37.15 3.96 -9.88
N GLY A 52 -38.09 3.02 -9.95
CA GLY A 52 -37.91 1.65 -9.45
C GLY A 52 -36.84 0.87 -10.23
N ALA A 53 -36.80 1.02 -11.56
CA ALA A 53 -35.80 0.36 -12.39
C ALA A 53 -34.40 0.94 -12.15
N VAL A 54 -34.29 2.26 -12.03
CA VAL A 54 -33.02 2.93 -11.69
C VAL A 54 -32.53 2.48 -10.31
N LEU A 55 -33.40 2.48 -9.31
CA LEU A 55 -33.06 1.99 -7.96
C LEU A 55 -32.63 0.53 -7.97
N ALA A 56 -33.31 -0.33 -8.74
CA ALA A 56 -32.94 -1.74 -8.87
C ALA A 56 -31.54 -1.90 -9.47
N VAL A 57 -31.23 -1.16 -10.54
CA VAL A 57 -29.90 -1.18 -11.18
C VAL A 57 -28.83 -0.70 -10.21
N VAL A 58 -29.06 0.43 -9.53
CA VAL A 58 -28.13 0.97 -8.52
C VAL A 58 -27.92 -0.03 -7.37
N ALA A 59 -28.99 -0.65 -6.87
CA ALA A 59 -28.90 -1.65 -5.82
C ALA A 59 -28.12 -2.90 -6.28
N ILE A 60 -28.31 -3.37 -7.51
CA ILE A 60 -27.53 -4.48 -8.07
C ILE A 60 -26.04 -4.11 -8.17
N ILE A 61 -25.72 -2.90 -8.60
CA ILE A 61 -24.33 -2.43 -8.72
C ILE A 61 -23.68 -2.29 -7.35
N ILE A 62 -24.35 -1.64 -6.40
CA ILE A 62 -23.75 -1.33 -5.10
C ILE A 62 -23.79 -2.56 -4.18
N LEU A 63 -24.99 -3.12 -3.97
CA LEU A 63 -25.19 -4.23 -3.04
C LEU A 63 -24.82 -5.56 -3.69
N GLY A 64 -25.28 -5.83 -4.90
CA GLY A 64 -25.05 -7.12 -5.56
C GLY A 64 -23.56 -7.37 -5.84
N LYS A 65 -22.93 -6.45 -6.59
CA LYS A 65 -21.49 -6.56 -6.92
C LYS A 65 -20.61 -6.38 -5.68
N GLY A 66 -20.97 -5.46 -4.79
CA GLY A 66 -20.24 -5.26 -3.52
C GLY A 66 -20.26 -6.52 -2.65
N LEU A 67 -21.42 -7.12 -2.44
CA LEU A 67 -21.55 -8.37 -1.68
C LEU A 67 -20.77 -9.52 -2.33
N ALA A 68 -20.85 -9.67 -3.64
CA ALA A 68 -20.08 -10.68 -4.36
C ALA A 68 -18.57 -10.50 -4.16
N ALA A 69 -18.07 -9.27 -4.25
CA ALA A 69 -16.68 -8.94 -3.97
C ALA A 69 -16.29 -9.24 -2.52
N ALA A 70 -17.10 -8.82 -1.55
CA ALA A 70 -16.84 -9.06 -0.13
C ALA A 70 -16.80 -10.57 0.19
N VAL A 71 -17.78 -11.34 -0.30
CA VAL A 71 -17.82 -12.81 -0.12
C VAL A 71 -16.59 -13.47 -0.72
N LEU A 72 -16.16 -13.05 -1.91
CA LEU A 72 -14.97 -13.59 -2.57
C LEU A 72 -13.70 -13.30 -1.75
N VAL A 73 -13.51 -12.05 -1.33
CA VAL A 73 -12.33 -11.64 -0.53
C VAL A 73 -12.29 -12.33 0.83
N LEU A 74 -13.43 -12.45 1.50
CA LEU A 74 -13.56 -13.21 2.75
C LEU A 74 -13.34 -14.72 2.53
N GLY A 75 -13.76 -15.26 1.39
CA GLY A 75 -13.51 -16.64 0.97
C GLY A 75 -12.01 -16.94 0.82
N PHE A 76 -11.25 -15.97 0.30
CA PHE A 76 -9.78 -16.00 0.26
C PHE A 76 -9.11 -15.72 1.61
N ARG A 77 -9.88 -15.61 2.70
CA ARG A 77 -9.42 -15.42 4.08
C ARG A 77 -8.74 -14.08 4.37
N TYR A 78 -8.97 -13.05 3.56
CA TYR A 78 -8.52 -11.70 3.88
C TYR A 78 -9.36 -11.05 5.00
N PRO A 79 -8.80 -10.04 5.71
CA PRO A 79 -9.51 -9.33 6.77
C PRO A 79 -10.77 -8.60 6.28
N LEU A 80 -11.73 -8.39 7.20
CA LEU A 80 -12.98 -7.67 6.91
C LEU A 80 -12.74 -6.25 6.36
N LYS A 81 -11.73 -5.54 6.85
CA LYS A 81 -11.35 -4.21 6.35
C LYS A 81 -11.00 -4.26 4.86
N THR A 82 -10.17 -5.22 4.46
CA THR A 82 -9.78 -5.44 3.06
C THR A 82 -11.00 -5.79 2.22
N ALA A 83 -11.87 -6.66 2.71
CA ALA A 83 -13.11 -7.03 2.01
C ALA A 83 -14.03 -5.82 1.79
N LEU A 84 -14.22 -4.96 2.78
CA LEU A 84 -15.03 -3.75 2.67
C LEU A 84 -14.40 -2.73 1.71
N MET A 85 -13.07 -2.53 1.75
CA MET A 85 -12.37 -1.63 0.81
C MET A 85 -12.47 -2.11 -0.63
N VAL A 86 -12.25 -3.41 -0.88
CA VAL A 86 -12.40 -3.99 -2.23
C VAL A 86 -13.85 -3.92 -2.69
N SER A 87 -14.81 -4.20 -1.81
CA SER A 87 -16.25 -4.06 -2.10
C SER A 87 -16.59 -2.63 -2.50
N ALA A 88 -16.16 -1.62 -1.73
CA ALA A 88 -16.40 -0.21 -2.05
C ALA A 88 -15.77 0.17 -3.40
N GLY A 89 -14.50 -0.20 -3.64
CA GLY A 89 -13.81 0.10 -4.90
C GLY A 89 -14.44 -0.57 -6.13
N LEU A 90 -15.09 -1.72 -5.96
CA LEU A 90 -15.77 -2.43 -7.03
C LEU A 90 -17.26 -2.05 -7.17
N ALA A 91 -17.86 -1.37 -6.20
CA ALA A 91 -19.28 -0.97 -6.17
C ALA A 91 -19.63 0.20 -7.13
N GLN A 92 -18.88 0.34 -8.22
CA GLN A 92 -19.16 1.27 -9.30
C GLN A 92 -19.15 0.58 -10.67
N ILE A 93 -19.87 1.17 -11.61
CA ILE A 93 -19.78 0.80 -13.02
C ILE A 93 -18.44 1.28 -13.60
N GLY A 94 -17.78 0.40 -14.36
CA GLY A 94 -16.58 0.77 -15.12
C GLY A 94 -16.94 1.40 -16.47
N GLU A 95 -16.02 2.22 -17.01
CA GLU A 95 -16.22 2.94 -18.27
C GLU A 95 -16.55 2.01 -19.46
N PHE A 96 -16.03 0.78 -19.42
CA PHE A 96 -16.28 -0.24 -20.42
C PHE A 96 -17.75 -0.62 -20.56
N SER A 97 -18.54 -0.48 -19.50
CA SER A 97 -19.98 -0.78 -19.56
C SER A 97 -20.72 0.18 -20.49
N PHE A 98 -20.30 1.44 -20.61
CA PHE A 98 -20.93 2.41 -21.52
C PHE A 98 -20.63 2.08 -22.98
N ILE A 99 -19.39 1.66 -23.27
CA ILE A 99 -19.00 1.24 -24.62
C ILE A 99 -19.79 0.00 -25.03
N MET A 100 -19.88 -0.99 -24.13
CA MET A 100 -20.66 -2.21 -24.36
C MET A 100 -22.16 -1.92 -24.55
N ALA A 101 -22.73 -1.03 -23.72
CA ALA A 101 -24.12 -0.62 -23.86
C ALA A 101 -24.36 0.11 -25.20
N GLY A 102 -23.43 0.98 -25.61
CA GLY A 102 -23.50 1.70 -26.89
C GLY A 102 -23.47 0.77 -28.08
N LEU A 103 -22.57 -0.21 -28.06
CA LEU A 103 -22.52 -1.26 -29.07
C LEU A 103 -23.78 -2.14 -29.04
N GLY A 104 -24.31 -2.44 -27.85
CA GLY A 104 -25.56 -3.17 -27.69
C GLY A 104 -26.74 -2.47 -28.35
N VAL A 105 -26.85 -1.15 -28.20
CA VAL A 105 -27.88 -0.34 -28.87
C VAL A 105 -27.66 -0.34 -30.39
N SER A 106 -26.44 -0.12 -30.86
CA SER A 106 -26.16 -0.04 -32.31
C SER A 106 -26.39 -1.38 -33.03
N LEU A 107 -26.19 -2.50 -32.33
CA LEU A 107 -26.48 -3.85 -32.84
C LEU A 107 -27.94 -4.28 -32.62
N GLY A 108 -28.79 -3.45 -32.01
CA GLY A 108 -30.18 -3.78 -31.70
C GLY A 108 -30.36 -4.85 -30.61
N LEU A 109 -29.31 -5.17 -29.86
CA LEU A 109 -29.33 -6.13 -28.74
C LEU A 109 -29.84 -5.51 -27.43
N LEU A 110 -29.77 -4.18 -27.32
CA LEU A 110 -30.15 -3.44 -26.13
C LEU A 110 -31.09 -2.29 -26.52
N PRO A 111 -32.28 -2.18 -25.92
CA PRO A 111 -33.17 -1.05 -26.16
C PRO A 111 -32.61 0.24 -25.56
N GLN A 112 -33.04 1.40 -26.07
CA GLN A 112 -32.55 2.71 -25.62
C GLN A 112 -32.83 2.95 -24.12
N GLU A 113 -33.93 2.40 -23.61
CA GLU A 113 -34.27 2.41 -22.18
C GLU A 113 -33.20 1.71 -21.33
N GLY A 114 -32.67 0.58 -21.82
CA GLY A 114 -31.58 -0.14 -21.15
C GLY A 114 -30.32 0.70 -21.06
N MET A 115 -29.99 1.47 -22.11
CA MET A 115 -28.86 2.38 -22.10
C MET A 115 -29.06 3.48 -21.06
N ASN A 116 -30.26 4.08 -21.02
CA ASN A 116 -30.58 5.14 -20.05
C ASN A 116 -30.48 4.64 -18.60
N LEU A 117 -30.91 3.40 -18.33
CA LEU A 117 -30.78 2.77 -17.01
C LEU A 117 -29.32 2.49 -16.63
N ILE A 118 -28.51 2.01 -17.57
CA ILE A 118 -27.06 1.79 -17.35
C ILE A 118 -26.36 3.12 -17.07
N VAL A 119 -26.64 4.15 -17.87
CA VAL A 119 -26.02 5.48 -17.71
C VAL A 119 -26.44 6.12 -16.38
N GLY A 120 -27.73 6.13 -16.07
CA GLY A 120 -28.25 6.69 -14.82
C GLY A 120 -27.72 5.93 -13.59
N GLY A 121 -27.76 4.60 -13.62
CA GLY A 121 -27.22 3.76 -12.55
C GLY A 121 -25.73 3.96 -12.35
N ALA A 122 -24.96 4.11 -13.44
CA ALA A 122 -23.53 4.37 -13.37
C ALA A 122 -23.23 5.74 -12.74
N LEU A 123 -23.87 6.82 -13.18
CA LEU A 123 -23.68 8.16 -12.62
C LEU A 123 -24.00 8.20 -11.13
N ILE A 124 -25.11 7.58 -10.71
CA ILE A 124 -25.49 7.49 -9.30
C ILE A 124 -24.46 6.66 -8.53
N SER A 125 -24.00 5.52 -9.05
CA SER A 125 -22.99 4.69 -8.39
C SER A 125 -21.67 5.43 -8.19
N ILE A 126 -21.21 6.20 -9.20
CA ILE A 126 -19.98 7.01 -9.14
C ILE A 126 -20.15 8.14 -8.12
N ALA A 127 -21.30 8.81 -8.10
CA ALA A 127 -21.60 9.86 -7.14
C ALA A 127 -21.67 9.35 -5.69
N ILE A 128 -22.18 8.12 -5.49
CA ILE A 128 -22.29 7.49 -4.16
C ILE A 128 -20.93 6.90 -3.70
N ASN A 129 -20.01 6.59 -4.61
CA ASN A 129 -18.77 5.90 -4.29
C ASN A 129 -17.90 6.56 -3.19
N PRO A 130 -17.66 7.89 -3.19
CA PRO A 130 -16.93 8.54 -2.09
C PRO A 130 -17.59 8.32 -0.72
N PHE A 131 -18.93 8.28 -0.68
CA PHE A 131 -19.67 8.01 0.55
C PHE A 131 -19.54 6.55 0.98
N LEU A 132 -19.46 5.60 0.04
CA LEU A 132 -19.19 4.19 0.36
C LEU A 132 -17.81 4.03 1.01
N PHE A 133 -16.78 4.70 0.47
CA PHE A 133 -15.44 4.70 1.07
C PHE A 133 -15.43 5.32 2.48
N ASN A 134 -16.09 6.46 2.66
CA ASN A 134 -16.21 7.10 3.97
C ASN A 134 -17.04 6.26 4.96
N ALA A 135 -17.96 5.43 4.46
CA ALA A 135 -18.76 4.52 5.27
C ALA A 135 -18.03 3.22 5.65
N VAL A 136 -16.84 2.93 5.11
CA VAL A 136 -16.08 1.71 5.43
C VAL A 136 -15.74 1.64 6.92
N ASP A 137 -15.18 2.69 7.51
CA ASP A 137 -14.80 2.69 8.93
C ASP A 137 -16.01 2.62 9.88
N PRO A 138 -17.09 3.40 9.69
CA PRO A 138 -18.33 3.25 10.45
C PRO A 138 -18.96 1.86 10.30
N ALA A 139 -19.03 1.33 9.08
CA ALA A 139 -19.59 0.02 8.82
C ALA A 139 -18.77 -1.09 9.49
N ARG A 140 -17.43 -0.98 9.43
CA ARG A 140 -16.52 -1.86 10.16
C ARG A 140 -16.83 -1.85 11.65
N ASN A 141 -16.85 -0.68 12.27
CA ASN A 141 -17.09 -0.54 13.70
C ASN A 141 -18.48 -1.05 14.13
N TRP A 142 -19.48 -0.95 13.25
CA TRP A 142 -20.82 -1.50 13.49
C TRP A 142 -20.85 -3.02 13.32
N LEU A 143 -20.26 -3.56 12.25
CA LEU A 143 -20.14 -5.00 12.00
C LEU A 143 -19.31 -5.69 13.08
N GLY A 144 -18.24 -5.07 13.57
CA GLY A 144 -17.39 -5.58 14.66
C GLY A 144 -18.10 -5.76 16.00
N ARG A 145 -19.29 -5.17 16.20
CA ARG A 145 -20.14 -5.41 17.38
C ARG A 145 -20.85 -6.77 17.33
N VAL A 146 -20.96 -7.36 16.15
CA VAL A 146 -21.60 -8.66 15.94
C VAL A 146 -20.55 -9.76 16.07
N ALA A 147 -20.74 -10.70 17.00
CA ALA A 147 -19.74 -11.73 17.32
C ALA A 147 -19.22 -12.54 16.11
N PHE A 148 -20.08 -12.77 15.10
CA PHE A 148 -19.71 -13.43 13.85
C PHE A 148 -18.68 -12.65 13.03
N PHE A 149 -18.91 -11.34 12.85
CA PHE A 149 -18.02 -10.46 12.10
C PHE A 149 -16.81 -10.03 12.92
N ARG A 150 -16.95 -9.96 14.25
CA ARG A 150 -15.80 -9.84 15.15
C ARG A 150 -14.82 -10.98 14.91
N LYS A 151 -15.23 -12.23 14.71
CA LYS A 151 -14.31 -13.36 14.40
C LYS A 151 -13.64 -13.24 13.02
N LEU A 152 -14.22 -12.48 12.09
CA LEU A 152 -13.64 -12.15 10.77
C LEU A 152 -12.69 -10.95 10.83
N GLU A 153 -12.85 -10.10 11.86
CA GLU A 153 -12.03 -8.91 12.13
C GLU A 153 -10.88 -9.20 13.11
N THR A 154 -11.13 -10.08 14.10
CA THR A 154 -10.18 -10.69 15.05
C THR A 154 -9.77 -12.09 14.61
N ARG A 155 -9.71 -12.35 13.30
CA ARG A 155 -8.60 -13.20 12.88
C ARG A 155 -7.36 -12.38 13.16
N GLU A 156 -6.86 -12.50 14.40
CA GLU A 156 -5.52 -12.10 14.81
C GLU A 156 -4.66 -12.23 13.57
N GLU A 157 -4.16 -11.13 13.03
CA GLU A 157 -3.17 -11.24 11.98
C GLU A 157 -2.03 -11.99 12.64
N PRO A 158 -1.83 -13.30 12.37
CA PRO A 158 -0.93 -14.10 13.20
C PRO A 158 0.50 -13.56 13.10
N LEU A 159 0.73 -12.73 12.08
CA LEU A 159 1.97 -12.06 11.73
C LEU A 159 2.13 -10.67 12.35
N ALA A 160 1.06 -10.04 12.86
CA ALA A 160 1.13 -8.71 13.45
C ALA A 160 1.72 -8.70 14.88
N GLU A 161 1.71 -9.84 15.57
CA GLU A 161 2.37 -10.02 16.87
C GLU A 161 3.50 -11.04 16.75
N LEU A 162 4.60 -10.86 17.48
CA LEU A 162 5.64 -11.89 17.54
C LEU A 162 5.07 -13.22 18.05
N PRO A 163 5.54 -14.38 17.55
CA PRO A 163 5.10 -15.67 18.05
C PRO A 163 5.29 -15.77 19.58
N GLN A 164 4.33 -16.38 20.28
CA GLN A 164 4.42 -16.54 21.75
C GLN A 164 5.66 -17.32 22.23
N VAL A 165 6.36 -18.02 21.33
CA VAL A 165 7.58 -18.80 21.60
C VAL A 165 8.86 -18.00 21.24
N THR A 166 8.79 -16.66 21.23
CA THR A 166 9.96 -15.84 20.92
C THR A 166 10.90 -15.74 22.14
N ASP A 167 12.19 -16.04 21.95
CA ASP A 167 13.21 -15.93 23.00
C ASP A 167 13.26 -14.51 23.60
N GLU A 168 13.48 -14.40 24.92
CA GLU A 168 13.58 -13.09 25.62
C GLU A 168 14.60 -12.12 25.02
N ARG A 169 15.65 -12.64 24.38
CA ARG A 169 16.68 -11.84 23.69
C ARG A 169 16.13 -10.97 22.57
N TYR A 170 14.97 -11.32 21.99
CA TYR A 170 14.30 -10.52 20.97
C TYR A 170 13.26 -9.56 21.56
N LEU A 171 13.11 -9.54 22.88
CA LEU A 171 12.13 -8.71 23.61
C LEU A 171 12.79 -7.56 24.38
N LYS A 172 14.13 -7.59 24.57
CA LYS A 172 14.92 -6.51 25.18
C LYS A 172 16.30 -6.37 24.53
N GLY A 173 16.72 -5.12 24.31
CA GLY A 173 18.06 -4.77 23.79
C GLY A 173 18.29 -5.15 22.32
N GLN A 174 17.26 -5.64 21.63
CA GLN A 174 17.31 -6.04 20.24
C GLN A 174 17.32 -4.83 19.28
N VAL A 175 17.72 -5.09 18.04
CA VAL A 175 17.57 -4.16 16.92
C VAL A 175 16.20 -4.37 16.28
N VAL A 176 15.39 -3.31 16.16
CA VAL A 176 14.17 -3.33 15.35
C VAL A 176 14.54 -2.88 13.94
N LEU A 177 14.45 -3.77 12.97
CA LEU A 177 14.79 -3.51 11.57
C LEU A 177 13.51 -3.34 10.74
N VAL A 178 13.28 -2.14 10.22
CA VAL A 178 12.16 -1.83 9.34
C VAL A 178 12.59 -2.00 7.88
N GLY A 179 11.91 -2.92 7.19
CA GLY A 179 12.13 -3.25 5.78
C GLY A 179 13.16 -4.35 5.55
N TYR A 180 12.71 -5.52 5.10
CA TYR A 180 13.52 -6.68 4.71
C TYR A 180 13.74 -6.73 3.18
N GLY A 181 14.13 -5.59 2.62
CA GLY A 181 14.48 -5.47 1.21
C GLY A 181 15.93 -5.85 0.91
N ARG A 182 16.49 -5.30 -0.17
CA ARG A 182 17.88 -5.52 -0.59
C ARG A 182 18.89 -5.21 0.50
N VAL A 183 18.78 -4.04 1.15
CA VAL A 183 19.70 -3.62 2.21
C VAL A 183 19.33 -4.22 3.57
N GLY A 184 18.04 -4.23 3.92
CA GLY A 184 17.60 -4.82 5.18
C GLY A 184 18.00 -6.28 5.34
N ARG A 185 17.89 -7.09 4.29
CA ARG A 185 18.36 -8.48 4.31
C ARG A 185 19.85 -8.58 4.63
N LEU A 186 20.69 -7.77 3.96
CA LEU A 186 22.13 -7.77 4.21
C LEU A 186 22.46 -7.37 5.66
N ILE A 187 21.76 -6.37 6.20
CA ILE A 187 21.90 -5.96 7.61
C ILE A 187 21.51 -7.13 8.53
N ALA A 188 20.34 -7.72 8.33
CA ALA A 188 19.86 -8.82 9.16
C ALA A 188 20.78 -10.05 9.12
N ASP A 189 21.31 -10.39 7.95
CA ASP A 189 22.22 -11.53 7.78
C ASP A 189 23.54 -11.30 8.54
N VAL A 190 24.08 -10.07 8.51
CA VAL A 190 25.27 -9.70 9.29
C VAL A 190 24.99 -9.69 10.79
N LEU A 191 23.86 -9.14 11.23
CA LEU A 191 23.46 -9.14 12.64
C LEU A 191 23.29 -10.57 13.18
N ALA A 192 22.67 -11.45 12.39
CA ALA A 192 22.52 -12.86 12.73
C ALA A 192 23.88 -13.57 12.85
N ALA A 193 24.82 -13.31 11.94
CA ALA A 193 26.16 -13.88 11.99
C ALA A 193 26.96 -13.44 13.23
N GLN A 194 26.68 -12.24 13.75
CA GLN A 194 27.29 -11.70 14.97
C GLN A 194 26.46 -11.99 16.23
N ALA A 195 25.41 -12.82 16.14
CA ALA A 195 24.50 -13.16 17.23
C ALA A 195 23.83 -11.93 17.90
N ILE A 196 23.65 -10.84 17.16
CA ILE A 196 22.93 -9.65 17.63
C ILE A 196 21.43 -9.88 17.40
N PRO A 197 20.59 -9.87 18.45
CA PRO A 197 19.15 -10.07 18.30
C PRO A 197 18.51 -8.98 17.44
N CYS A 198 17.71 -9.38 16.46
CA CYS A 198 17.03 -8.47 15.55
C CYS A 198 15.59 -8.94 15.31
N VAL A 199 14.63 -8.01 15.42
CA VAL A 199 13.22 -8.20 15.05
C VAL A 199 12.95 -7.40 13.80
N VAL A 200 12.40 -8.06 12.78
CA VAL A 200 12.12 -7.43 11.48
C VAL A 200 10.67 -6.93 11.44
N VAL A 201 10.43 -5.71 10.96
CA VAL A 201 9.10 -5.18 10.63
C VAL A 201 9.00 -5.02 9.12
N GLU A 202 7.98 -5.63 8.49
CA GLU A 202 7.84 -5.66 7.04
C GLU A 202 6.37 -5.60 6.61
N GLU A 203 6.08 -4.75 5.61
CA GLU A 203 4.73 -4.56 5.07
C GLU A 203 4.33 -5.63 4.04
N ASN A 204 5.28 -6.40 3.51
CA ASN A 204 4.98 -7.53 2.64
C ASN A 204 4.74 -8.80 3.48
N ARG A 205 3.51 -9.30 3.41
CA ARG A 205 3.06 -10.48 4.16
C ARG A 205 3.88 -11.73 3.86
N GLU A 206 4.13 -12.02 2.58
CA GLU A 206 4.86 -13.21 2.15
C GLU A 206 6.27 -13.24 2.74
N ARG A 207 6.96 -12.09 2.75
CA ARG A 207 8.29 -11.97 3.37
C ARG A 207 8.28 -12.25 4.87
N VAL A 208 7.25 -11.82 5.60
CA VAL A 208 7.12 -12.11 7.03
C VAL A 208 6.85 -13.59 7.27
N GLU A 209 6.05 -14.23 6.42
CA GLU A 209 5.80 -15.67 6.48
C GLU A 209 7.09 -16.47 6.24
N ASP A 210 7.88 -16.11 5.22
CA ASP A 210 9.17 -16.72 4.91
C ASP A 210 10.15 -16.60 6.09
N LEU A 211 10.30 -15.38 6.63
CA LEU A 211 11.19 -15.11 7.77
C LEU A 211 10.83 -15.96 9.00
N ARG A 212 9.53 -16.07 9.30
CA ARG A 212 9.07 -16.91 10.41
C ARG A 212 9.25 -18.39 10.13
N GLY A 213 9.11 -18.82 8.88
CA GLY A 213 9.46 -20.18 8.44
C GLY A 213 10.93 -20.53 8.67
N GLU A 214 11.82 -19.54 8.57
CA GLU A 214 13.23 -19.63 8.92
C GLU A 214 13.52 -19.51 10.43
N GLY A 215 12.49 -19.33 11.27
CA GLY A 215 12.64 -19.11 12.71
C GLY A 215 13.13 -17.70 13.09
N LYS A 216 13.12 -16.74 12.17
CA LYS A 216 13.47 -15.34 12.43
C LYS A 216 12.25 -14.58 12.94
N PRO A 217 12.37 -13.79 14.02
CA PRO A 217 11.25 -13.00 14.53
C PRO A 217 10.95 -11.83 13.60
N ALA A 218 9.73 -11.82 13.07
CA ALA A 218 9.27 -10.80 12.13
C ALA A 218 7.82 -10.40 12.42
N VAL A 219 7.49 -9.13 12.24
CA VAL A 219 6.18 -8.53 12.43
C VAL A 219 5.69 -7.94 11.10
N TYR A 220 4.44 -8.25 10.77
CA TYR A 220 3.74 -7.68 9.63
C TYR A 220 3.06 -6.37 10.02
N GLY A 221 3.34 -5.30 9.28
CA GLY A 221 2.67 -4.02 9.46
C GLY A 221 3.49 -2.84 8.97
N ASP A 222 2.84 -1.68 8.94
CA ASP A 222 3.47 -0.39 8.66
C ASP A 222 4.11 0.15 9.95
N ALA A 223 5.43 0.34 9.91
CA ALA A 223 6.22 0.83 11.03
C ALA A 223 5.93 2.31 11.39
N SER A 224 5.13 3.03 10.58
CA SER A 224 4.65 4.37 10.93
C SER A 224 3.58 4.33 12.04
N GLN A 225 2.96 3.17 12.26
CA GLN A 225 1.94 2.97 13.27
C GLN A 225 2.56 2.52 14.60
N VAL A 226 2.19 3.20 15.69
CA VAL A 226 2.69 2.93 17.04
C VAL A 226 2.40 1.49 17.47
N GLU A 227 1.23 0.97 17.11
CA GLU A 227 0.80 -0.38 17.43
C GLU A 227 1.74 -1.43 16.85
N VAL A 228 2.19 -1.27 15.60
CA VAL A 228 3.11 -2.22 14.94
C VAL A 228 4.48 -2.20 15.63
N LEU A 229 4.98 -1.02 16.01
CA LEU A 229 6.25 -0.90 16.71
C LEU A 229 6.19 -1.49 18.13
N LEU A 230 5.05 -1.37 18.82
CA LEU A 230 4.82 -2.03 20.11
C LEU A 230 4.89 -3.55 19.98
N GLN A 231 4.30 -4.11 18.92
CA GLN A 231 4.35 -5.54 18.63
C GLN A 231 5.76 -6.03 18.28
N ALA A 232 6.62 -5.15 17.75
CA ALA A 232 8.05 -5.40 17.58
C ALA A 232 8.88 -5.18 18.87
N HIS A 233 8.21 -4.95 20.01
CA HIS A 233 8.83 -4.70 21.31
C HIS A 233 9.80 -3.50 21.33
N ILE A 234 9.48 -2.44 20.58
CA ILE A 234 10.34 -1.24 20.48
C ILE A 234 10.61 -0.55 21.84
N LEU A 235 9.71 -0.73 22.81
CA LEU A 235 9.80 -0.15 24.15
C LEU A 235 11.16 -0.44 24.83
N ASN A 236 11.68 -1.64 24.66
CA ASN A 236 12.96 -2.06 25.25
C ASN A 236 14.06 -2.30 24.19
N ALA A 237 13.83 -1.90 22.95
CA ALA A 237 14.81 -2.06 21.88
C ALA A 237 16.00 -1.12 22.09
N ALA A 238 17.19 -1.56 21.67
CA ALA A 238 18.39 -0.73 21.71
C ALA A 238 18.44 0.26 20.53
N MET A 239 17.97 -0.18 19.36
CA MET A 239 18.10 0.58 18.12
C MET A 239 16.96 0.29 17.15
N LEU A 240 16.51 1.33 16.45
CA LEU A 240 15.64 1.27 15.28
C LEU A 240 16.46 1.51 14.02
N VAL A 241 16.43 0.57 13.09
CA VAL A 241 17.08 0.69 11.77
C VAL A 241 16.00 0.76 10.70
N VAL A 242 15.88 1.88 10.01
CA VAL A 242 14.95 2.07 8.89
C VAL A 242 15.70 1.86 7.59
N ALA A 243 15.52 0.69 6.97
CA ALA A 243 16.17 0.30 5.72
C ALA A 243 15.26 0.47 4.48
N THR A 244 14.06 1.01 4.67
CA THR A 244 13.10 1.32 3.60
C THR A 244 13.50 2.59 2.85
N PRO A 245 13.22 2.66 1.54
CA PRO A 245 13.48 3.85 0.74
C PRO A 245 12.30 4.84 0.75
N ASP A 246 11.25 4.60 1.54
CA ASP A 246 10.02 5.40 1.52
C ASP A 246 10.15 6.64 2.42
N LEU A 247 10.09 7.80 1.79
CA LEU A 247 10.55 9.08 2.29
C LEU A 247 9.46 9.84 3.05
N LEU A 248 8.19 9.56 2.70
CA LEU A 248 7.03 10.21 3.30
C LEU A 248 6.78 9.74 4.73
N ASN A 249 7.12 8.49 5.02
CA ASN A 249 6.78 7.85 6.28
C ASN A 249 7.93 7.82 7.30
N VAL A 250 9.19 8.08 6.93
CA VAL A 250 10.35 8.01 7.85
C VAL A 250 10.16 8.90 9.07
N ARG A 251 9.69 10.14 8.88
CA ARG A 251 9.47 11.07 9.98
C ARG A 251 8.41 10.53 10.95
N GLN A 252 7.29 10.05 10.43
CA GLN A 252 6.21 9.49 11.24
C GLN A 252 6.69 8.25 12.01
N MET A 253 7.47 7.37 11.37
CA MET A 253 8.10 6.22 12.03
C MET A 253 8.99 6.63 13.20
N VAL A 254 9.83 7.65 13.00
CA VAL A 254 10.72 8.17 14.05
C VAL A 254 9.93 8.78 15.21
N GLU A 255 8.90 9.58 14.92
CA GLU A 255 8.02 10.16 15.94
C GLU A 255 7.26 9.07 16.70
N ALA A 256 6.70 8.08 16.00
CA ALA A 256 6.04 6.92 16.59
C ALA A 256 6.98 6.13 17.50
N ALA A 257 8.20 5.83 17.05
CA ALA A 257 9.21 5.13 17.84
C ALA A 257 9.60 5.90 19.10
N ARG A 258 9.89 7.20 18.98
CA ARG A 258 10.27 8.06 20.11
C ARG A 258 9.12 8.28 21.10
N SER A 259 7.87 8.22 20.65
CA SER A 259 6.70 8.29 21.53
C SER A 259 6.62 7.11 22.51
N VAL A 260 7.14 5.95 22.10
CA VAL A 260 7.17 4.73 22.91
C VAL A 260 8.49 4.57 23.67
N ASN A 261 9.62 4.79 22.99
CA ASN A 261 10.96 4.69 23.54
C ASN A 261 11.74 5.98 23.23
N PRO A 262 11.71 7.00 24.11
CA PRO A 262 12.38 8.29 23.87
C PRO A 262 13.91 8.19 23.77
N ALA A 263 14.52 7.11 24.28
CA ALA A 263 15.97 6.91 24.31
C ALA A 263 16.49 6.05 23.16
N ILE A 264 15.63 5.61 22.24
CA ILE A 264 16.02 4.71 21.16
C ILE A 264 17.03 5.37 20.21
N GLU A 265 18.10 4.63 19.89
CA GLU A 265 19.01 5.05 18.83
C GLU A 265 18.39 4.75 17.46
N ILE A 266 18.52 5.68 16.51
CA ILE A 266 17.85 5.57 15.22
C ILE A 266 18.88 5.65 14.10
N VAL A 267 18.86 4.67 13.21
CA VAL A 267 19.66 4.62 11.99
C VAL A 267 18.73 4.65 10.79
N LEU A 268 18.94 5.61 9.90
CA LEU A 268 18.07 5.86 8.75
C LEU A 268 18.85 5.68 7.45
N ARG A 269 18.24 5.01 6.49
CA ARG A 269 18.71 4.96 5.10
C ARG A 269 17.93 5.98 4.27
N THR A 270 18.61 6.71 3.39
CA THR A 270 17.99 7.53 2.33
C THR A 270 18.66 7.29 0.98
N HIS A 271 17.93 7.60 -0.10
CA HIS A 271 18.37 7.58 -1.50
C HIS A 271 18.39 8.97 -2.15
N SER A 272 18.09 10.01 -1.38
CA SER A 272 18.04 11.38 -1.88
C SER A 272 19.02 12.25 -1.10
N GLU A 273 19.93 12.90 -1.83
CA GLU A 273 20.86 13.87 -1.27
C GLU A 273 20.13 15.05 -0.61
N GLY A 274 19.03 15.52 -1.23
CA GLY A 274 18.21 16.61 -0.67
C GLY A 274 17.52 16.23 0.65
N GLU A 275 17.21 14.95 0.85
CA GLU A 275 16.59 14.47 2.08
C GLU A 275 17.58 14.20 3.18
N GLU A 276 18.79 13.75 2.83
CA GLU A 276 19.86 13.63 3.80
C GLU A 276 20.05 14.96 4.54
N GLU A 277 20.10 16.07 3.81
CA GLU A 277 20.26 17.40 4.41
C GLU A 277 19.06 17.77 5.30
N PHE A 278 17.84 17.46 4.87
CA PHE A 278 16.63 17.69 5.64
C PHE A 278 16.58 16.87 6.94
N LEU A 279 16.80 15.55 6.85
CA LEU A 279 16.79 14.64 7.99
C LEU A 279 17.92 14.97 8.98
N ARG A 280 19.08 15.44 8.49
CA ARG A 280 20.19 15.90 9.34
C ARG A 280 19.82 17.16 10.12
N LYS A 281 19.11 18.12 9.50
CA LYS A 281 18.62 19.33 10.18
C LYS A 281 17.64 19.00 11.31
N GLU A 282 16.75 18.04 11.07
CA GLU A 282 15.74 17.59 12.05
C GLU A 282 16.32 16.68 13.17
N LYS A 283 17.60 16.27 13.07
CA LYS A 283 18.28 15.40 14.06
C LYS A 283 17.49 14.12 14.39
N LEU A 284 16.93 13.50 13.35
CA LEU A 284 16.08 12.32 13.49
C LEU A 284 16.87 11.03 13.79
N GLY A 285 18.17 11.01 13.51
CA GLY A 285 19.06 9.89 13.82
C GLY A 285 20.36 9.95 13.01
N THR A 286 21.07 8.83 12.98
CA THR A 286 22.26 8.64 12.14
C THR A 286 21.81 8.28 10.72
N ILE A 287 22.11 9.15 9.75
CA ILE A 287 21.61 9.01 8.37
C ILE A 287 22.72 8.51 7.45
N PHE A 288 22.40 7.48 6.67
CA PHE A 288 23.25 6.88 5.65
C PHE A 288 22.60 7.07 4.27
N TYR A 289 23.29 7.84 3.43
CA TYR A 289 22.92 8.03 2.04
C TYR A 289 23.46 6.88 1.19
N GLY A 290 22.57 6.10 0.56
CA GLY A 290 22.93 4.85 -0.09
C GLY A 290 24.01 4.97 -1.15
N GLU A 291 23.87 5.93 -2.07
CA GLU A 291 24.83 6.19 -3.13
C GLU A 291 26.14 6.78 -2.57
N GLY A 292 26.06 7.60 -1.51
CA GLY A 292 27.21 8.16 -0.82
C GLY A 292 28.07 7.10 -0.14
N GLU A 293 27.46 6.15 0.58
CA GLU A 293 28.19 5.05 1.22
C GLU A 293 28.79 4.08 0.20
N LEU A 294 28.10 3.82 -0.90
CA LEU A 294 28.65 3.03 -2.00
C LEU A 294 29.88 3.72 -2.62
N ALA A 295 29.80 5.02 -2.88
CA ALA A 295 30.92 5.80 -3.40
C ALA A 295 32.12 5.75 -2.44
N LYS A 296 31.91 5.95 -1.13
CA LYS A 296 32.97 5.83 -0.11
C LYS A 296 33.65 4.45 -0.15
N GLY A 297 32.87 3.37 -0.25
CA GLY A 297 33.40 2.01 -0.35
C GLY A 297 34.23 1.80 -1.61
N MET A 298 33.76 2.27 -2.77
CA MET A 298 34.50 2.20 -4.03
C MET A 298 35.80 3.02 -3.97
N THR A 299 35.75 4.24 -3.42
CA THR A 299 36.93 5.09 -3.25
C THR A 299 37.94 4.46 -2.30
N ALA A 300 37.50 3.88 -1.17
CA ALA A 300 38.39 3.19 -0.24
C ALA A 300 39.13 2.03 -0.92
N PHE A 301 38.42 1.20 -1.70
CA PHE A 301 39.01 0.10 -2.47
C PHE A 301 40.03 0.60 -3.52
N ILE A 302 39.70 1.69 -4.23
CA ILE A 302 40.61 2.31 -5.20
C ILE A 302 41.89 2.81 -4.49
N LEU A 303 41.73 3.56 -3.41
CA LEU A 303 42.85 4.13 -2.64
C LEU A 303 43.75 3.03 -2.06
N GLU A 304 43.18 1.98 -1.47
CA GLU A 304 43.96 0.84 -0.96
C GLU A 304 44.84 0.23 -2.07
N ARG A 305 44.28 0.04 -3.26
CA ARG A 305 44.99 -0.59 -4.38
C ARG A 305 46.05 0.31 -5.03
N PHE A 306 45.84 1.63 -5.02
CA PHE A 306 46.81 2.60 -5.54
C PHE A 306 47.90 2.95 -4.52
N HIS A 307 47.59 2.98 -3.22
CA HIS A 307 48.58 3.19 -2.16
C HIS A 307 49.39 1.94 -1.82
N ALA A 308 48.92 0.74 -2.17
CA ALA A 308 49.67 -0.51 -2.07
C ALA A 308 50.82 -0.67 -3.10
N LYS A 309 51.09 0.35 -3.94
CA LYS A 309 52.35 0.46 -4.70
C LYS A 309 53.05 1.77 -4.32
N PRO A 310 54.19 1.71 -3.61
CA PRO A 310 55.46 1.53 -4.31
C PRO A 310 56.53 0.75 -3.51
N ALA A 311 57.01 -0.38 -4.05
CA ALA A 311 58.39 -0.86 -3.85
C ALA A 311 58.76 -1.87 -4.95
N ALA A 312 59.35 -1.40 -6.05
CA ALA A 312 60.31 -2.13 -6.90
C ALA A 312 60.50 -1.39 -8.24
N ALA A 313 61.50 -0.51 -8.27
CA ALA A 313 62.56 -0.46 -9.28
C ALA A 313 63.61 0.56 -8.79
#